data_AF-A0A314ZMB3-F1
#
_entry.id   AF-A0A314ZMB3-F1
#
_cell.length_a   1.000
_cell.length_b   1.000
_cell.length_c   1.000
_cell.angle_alpha   90.00
_cell.angle_beta   90.00
_cell.angle_gamma   90.00
#
_symmetry.space_group_name_H-M   'P 1'
#
loop_
_entity.id
_entity.type
_entity.pdbx_description
1 polymer ?
#
loop_
_entity_poly.entity_id
_entity_poly.type
_entity_poly.pdbx_seq_one_letter_code
_entity_poly.pdbx_strand_id
1 'polypeptide(L)'
;MKTQHERHENTQLRNENEKLRADNMRYREALGSASCPNCGGPTAIGEMSFDEHHLRLENARLREEIDRISAIAAKYVGKPVGNYPLLSSPVPSRSQLDLGVGSFGGQPGMAGEIYGGGDFLRSISGPNEADKPLIIEIAVAAMEELIRMAQMGEPLWMT
;
A
#
# COMPACT_ATOMS: atom_id res chain seq x y z
N MET A 1 7.26 43.40 59.51
CA MET A 1 6.25 43.22 58.44
C MET A 1 6.87 42.83 57.11
N LYS A 2 7.85 43.57 56.58
CA LYS A 2 8.47 43.29 55.26
C LYS A 2 9.07 41.88 55.10
N THR A 3 9.72 41.37 56.15
CA THR A 3 10.36 40.03 56.15
C THR A 3 9.38 38.85 56.11
N GLN A 4 8.15 39.02 56.62
CA GLN A 4 7.08 38.00 56.52
C GLN A 4 6.52 37.95 55.10
N HIS A 5 6.35 39.13 54.48
CA HIS A 5 5.90 39.25 53.11
C HIS A 5 6.90 38.64 52.12
N GLU A 6 8.19 38.95 52.25
CA GLU A 6 9.26 38.37 51.42
C GLU A 6 9.34 36.84 51.56
N ARG A 7 9.11 36.29 52.77
CA ARG A 7 9.04 34.83 52.97
C ARG A 7 7.86 34.20 52.25
N HIS A 8 6.70 34.86 52.28
CA HIS A 8 5.51 34.39 51.57
C HIS A 8 5.72 34.41 50.06
N GLU A 9 6.25 35.52 49.51
CA GLU A 9 6.59 35.64 48.08
C GLU A 9 7.61 34.59 47.65
N ASN A 10 8.67 34.37 48.42
CA ASN A 10 9.68 33.35 48.09
C ASN A 10 9.07 31.93 48.06
N THR A 11 8.14 31.64 48.97
CA THR A 11 7.43 30.37 49.00
C THR A 11 6.52 30.21 47.80
N GLN A 12 5.79 31.27 47.42
CA GLN A 12 4.95 31.28 46.22
C GLN A 12 5.78 31.05 44.96
N LEU A 13 6.89 31.78 44.79
CA LEU A 13 7.80 31.62 43.65
C LEU A 13 8.39 30.20 43.55
N ARG A 14 8.70 29.57 44.69
CA ARG A 14 9.17 28.18 44.72
C ARG A 14 8.09 27.22 44.22
N ASN A 15 6.86 27.38 44.69
CA ASN A 15 5.73 26.55 44.27
C ASN A 15 5.42 26.74 42.78
N GLU A 16 5.47 27.97 42.27
CA GLU A 16 5.32 28.27 40.84
C GLU A 16 6.45 27.66 40.00
N ASN A 17 7.70 27.73 40.48
CA ASN A 17 8.83 27.13 39.77
C ASN A 17 8.70 25.61 39.70
N GLU A 18 8.27 24.96 40.79
CA GLU A 18 8.04 23.52 40.82
C GLU A 18 6.91 23.11 39.87
N LYS A 19 5.81 23.87 39.87
CA LYS A 19 4.71 23.67 38.92
C LYS A 19 5.19 23.81 37.47
N LEU A 20 5.95 24.87 37.16
CA LEU A 20 6.50 25.08 35.82
C LEU A 20 7.44 23.95 35.40
N ARG A 21 8.26 23.42 36.32
CA ARG A 21 9.12 22.26 36.04
C ARG A 21 8.31 21.00 35.75
N ALA A 22 7.24 20.75 36.52
CA ALA A 22 6.35 19.61 36.29
C ALA A 22 5.62 19.74 34.94
N ASP A 23 5.10 20.92 34.62
CA ASP A 23 4.47 21.19 33.32
C ASP A 23 5.48 21.02 32.17
N ASN A 24 6.71 21.52 32.31
CA ASN A 24 7.76 21.38 31.30
C ASN A 24 8.13 19.91 31.04
N MET A 25 8.20 19.09 32.09
CA MET A 25 8.40 17.64 31.99
C MET A 25 7.24 17.00 31.22
N ARG A 26 6.00 17.30 31.58
CA ARG A 26 4.81 16.76 30.90
C ARG A 26 4.77 17.13 29.40
N TYR A 27 5.12 18.37 29.06
CA TYR A 27 5.18 18.79 27.66
C TYR A 27 6.28 18.07 26.88
N ARG A 28 7.46 17.86 27.49
CA ARG A 28 8.55 17.11 26.87
C ARG A 28 8.14 15.67 26.58
N GLU A 29 7.46 15.01 27.50
CA GLU A 29 6.94 13.65 27.30
C GLU A 29 5.90 13.62 26.17
N ALA A 30 4.92 14.53 26.20
CA ALA A 30 3.87 14.59 25.18
C ALA A 30 4.44 14.83 23.78
N LEU A 31 5.44 15.73 23.66
CA LEU A 31 6.12 16.00 22.39
C LEU A 31 7.04 14.86 21.95
N GLY A 32 7.62 14.11 22.89
CA GLY A 32 8.39 12.90 22.60
C GLY A 32 7.55 11.78 21.98
N SER A 33 6.30 11.63 22.44
CA SER A 33 5.34 10.64 21.92
C SER A 33 4.50 11.10 20.73
N ALA A 34 4.55 12.39 20.39
CA ALA A 34 3.74 12.93 19.31
C ALA A 34 4.23 12.40 17.96
N SER A 35 3.31 11.99 17.09
CA SER A 35 3.61 11.52 15.73
C SER A 35 2.84 12.32 14.68
N CYS A 36 3.45 12.52 13.52
CA CYS A 36 2.86 13.15 12.36
C CYS A 36 1.67 12.30 11.88
N PRO A 37 0.47 12.88 11.77
CA PRO A 37 -0.72 12.15 11.33
C PRO A 37 -0.64 11.70 9.86
N ASN A 38 0.25 12.28 9.06
CA ASN A 38 0.35 12.01 7.62
C ASN A 38 1.40 10.94 7.26
N CYS A 39 2.42 10.74 8.10
CA CYS A 39 3.49 9.76 7.84
C CYS A 39 3.80 8.83 9.02
N GLY A 40 3.15 9.01 10.17
CA GLY A 40 3.41 8.22 11.38
C GLY A 40 4.77 8.48 12.03
N GLY A 41 5.56 9.43 11.51
CA GLY A 41 6.87 9.76 12.05
C GLY A 41 6.79 10.56 13.36
N PRO A 42 7.66 10.33 14.36
CA PRO A 42 7.76 11.12 15.57
C PRO A 42 7.98 12.58 15.21
N THR A 43 7.26 13.43 15.92
CA THR A 43 7.32 14.90 15.83
C THR A 43 8.39 15.45 16.77
N ALA A 44 9.02 14.58 17.56
CA ALA A 44 10.07 14.95 18.48
C ALA A 44 11.26 15.58 17.74
N ILE A 45 11.63 16.79 18.14
CA ILE A 45 12.82 17.54 17.72
C ILE A 45 14.11 16.95 18.39
N GLY A 46 14.00 15.82 19.10
CA GLY A 46 15.14 15.08 19.65
C GLY A 46 15.76 14.12 18.63
N GLU A 47 17.07 13.86 18.77
CA GLU A 47 17.83 12.98 17.89
C GLU A 47 17.13 11.63 17.71
N MET A 48 16.62 11.39 16.50
CA MET A 48 16.20 10.06 16.07
C MET A 48 17.42 9.12 16.12
N SER A 49 17.24 7.89 16.62
CA SER A 49 18.34 6.91 16.57
C SER A 49 18.72 6.63 15.12
N PHE A 50 19.98 6.32 14.86
CA PHE A 50 20.47 6.03 13.51
C PHE A 50 19.68 4.89 12.86
N ASP A 51 19.38 3.85 13.64
CA ASP A 51 18.60 2.69 13.20
C ASP A 51 17.18 3.08 12.81
N GLU A 52 16.52 3.95 13.60
CA GLU A 52 15.17 4.40 13.29
C GLU A 52 15.12 5.33 12.07
N HIS A 53 16.15 6.17 11.88
CA HIS A 53 16.29 6.95 10.66
C HIS A 53 16.46 6.06 9.42
N HIS A 54 17.34 5.06 9.51
CA HIS A 54 17.61 4.11 8.44
C HIS A 54 16.35 3.31 8.06
N LEU A 55 15.62 2.80 9.05
CA LEU A 55 14.35 2.09 8.84
C LEU A 55 13.32 2.94 8.10
N ARG A 56 13.20 4.24 8.41
CA ARG A 56 12.28 5.13 7.68
C ARG A 56 12.68 5.31 6.22
N LEU A 57 13.97 5.45 5.95
CA LEU A 57 14.49 5.59 4.59
C LEU A 57 14.17 4.33 3.77
N GLU A 58 14.42 3.15 4.32
CA GLU A 58 14.12 1.89 3.64
C GLU A 58 12.62 1.69 3.45
N ASN A 59 11.79 2.06 4.44
CA ASN A 59 10.33 1.97 4.30
C ASN A 59 9.80 2.87 3.17
N ALA A 60 10.33 4.09 3.03
CA ALA A 60 9.98 4.99 1.94
C ALA A 60 10.37 4.40 0.58
N ARG A 61 11.60 3.87 0.47
CA ARG A 61 12.11 3.20 -0.73
C ARG A 61 11.27 1.99 -1.13
N LEU A 62 10.89 1.16 -0.16
CA LEU A 62 10.05 -0.02 -0.39
C LEU A 62 8.64 0.36 -0.84
N ARG A 63 8.07 1.46 -0.30
CA ARG A 63 6.77 1.98 -0.76
C ARG A 63 6.81 2.41 -2.21
N GLU A 64 7.86 3.12 -2.63
CA GLU A 64 8.05 3.48 -4.03
C GLU A 64 8.17 2.24 -4.93
N GLU A 65 8.85 1.19 -4.47
CA GLU A 65 8.94 -0.07 -5.24
C GLU A 65 7.60 -0.78 -5.35
N ILE A 66 6.83 -0.82 -4.26
CA ILE A 66 5.46 -1.34 -4.27
C ILE A 66 4.59 -0.55 -5.24
N ASP A 67 4.69 0.78 -5.24
CA ASP A 67 3.91 1.64 -6.15
C ASP A 67 4.32 1.42 -7.61
N ARG A 68 5.62 1.26 -7.89
CA ARG A 68 6.12 0.91 -9.23
C ARG A 68 5.58 -0.43 -9.71
N ILE A 69 5.72 -1.48 -8.90
CA ILE A 69 5.24 -2.82 -9.24
C ILE A 69 3.72 -2.83 -9.39
N SER A 70 3.00 -2.14 -8.51
CA SER A 70 1.54 -2.00 -8.58
C SER A 70 1.10 -1.30 -9.86
N ALA A 71 1.81 -0.25 -10.29
CA ALA A 71 1.54 0.43 -11.55
C ALA A 71 1.83 -0.46 -12.78
N ILE A 72 2.83 -1.34 -12.71
CA ILE A 72 3.11 -2.34 -13.74
C ILE A 72 1.98 -3.36 -13.76
N ALA A 73 1.63 -3.96 -12.61
CA ALA A 73 0.56 -4.94 -12.47
C ALA A 73 -0.78 -4.39 -12.98
N ALA A 74 -1.13 -3.14 -12.63
CA ALA A 74 -2.35 -2.48 -13.09
C ALA A 74 -2.42 -2.33 -14.63
N LYS A 75 -1.28 -2.28 -15.34
CA LYS A 75 -1.26 -2.27 -16.82
C LYS A 75 -1.56 -3.64 -17.43
N TYR A 76 -1.31 -4.72 -16.70
CA TYR A 76 -1.52 -6.10 -17.14
C TYR A 76 -2.83 -6.70 -16.62
N VAL A 77 -3.42 -6.15 -15.56
CA VAL A 77 -4.76 -6.49 -15.09
C VAL A 77 -5.79 -5.85 -16.05
N GLY A 78 -6.32 -6.65 -16.98
CA GLY A 78 -7.45 -6.27 -17.85
C GLY A 78 -7.16 -6.17 -19.34
N LYS A 79 -5.93 -6.43 -19.80
CA LYS A 79 -5.63 -6.57 -21.24
C LYS A 79 -5.24 -8.02 -21.53
N PRO A 80 -5.93 -8.73 -22.45
CA PRO A 80 -5.36 -9.96 -22.98
C PRO A 80 -3.99 -9.58 -23.58
N VAL A 81 -2.95 -10.33 -23.23
CA VAL A 81 -1.58 -10.12 -23.71
C VAL A 81 -1.55 -10.44 -25.20
N GLY A 82 -2.00 -9.49 -26.01
CA GLY A 82 -1.89 -9.48 -27.46
C GLY A 82 -0.71 -8.62 -27.86
N ASN A 83 0.26 -9.27 -28.50
CA ASN A 83 1.41 -8.73 -29.23
C ASN A 83 2.51 -8.04 -28.41
N TYR A 84 3.56 -8.83 -28.13
CA TYR A 84 4.93 -8.32 -28.14
C TYR A 84 5.26 -7.75 -29.53
N PRO A 85 5.81 -6.53 -29.66
CA PRO A 85 6.47 -6.13 -30.88
C PRO A 85 7.84 -6.83 -30.90
N LEU A 86 7.89 -7.99 -31.52
CA LEU A 86 9.15 -8.59 -31.92
C LEU A 86 9.81 -7.65 -32.94
N LEU A 87 11.02 -7.23 -32.59
CA LEU A 87 11.97 -6.57 -33.47
C LEU A 87 12.01 -7.28 -34.83
N SER A 88 11.56 -6.59 -35.89
CA SER A 88 11.90 -6.95 -37.26
C SER A 88 11.96 -5.70 -38.14
N SER A 89 13.14 -5.56 -38.74
CA SER A 89 13.60 -4.52 -39.68
C SER A 89 12.72 -4.44 -40.95
N PRO A 90 12.79 -3.34 -41.74
CA PRO A 90 11.74 -2.97 -42.68
C PRO A 90 11.93 -3.60 -44.06
N VAL A 91 10.85 -4.13 -44.65
CA VAL A 91 10.75 -4.36 -46.10
C VAL A 91 9.33 -4.01 -46.56
N PRO A 92 9.13 -3.20 -47.62
CA PRO A 92 7.80 -2.77 -48.06
C PRO A 92 7.27 -3.70 -49.16
N SER A 93 6.02 -4.15 -49.02
CA SER A 93 5.16 -4.63 -50.12
C SER A 93 3.72 -4.63 -49.62
N ARG A 94 2.96 -3.57 -49.92
CA ARG A 94 1.98 -3.49 -51.00
C ARG A 94 0.77 -4.42 -50.84
N SER A 95 -0.31 -3.77 -50.40
CA SER A 95 -1.69 -3.91 -50.89
C SER A 95 -2.43 -5.22 -50.67
N GLN A 96 -3.43 -5.20 -49.78
CA GLN A 96 -4.72 -5.83 -50.08
C GLN A 96 -5.86 -5.01 -49.45
N LEU A 97 -6.80 -4.65 -50.31
CA LEU A 97 -7.97 -3.81 -50.05
C LEU A 97 -9.06 -4.64 -49.38
N ASP A 98 -9.82 -4.06 -48.45
CA ASP A 98 -11.28 -4.22 -48.52
C ASP A 98 -12.01 -3.01 -47.94
N LEU A 99 -13.03 -2.58 -48.68
CA LEU A 99 -13.72 -1.31 -48.58
C LEU A 99 -15.10 -1.58 -47.98
N GLY A 100 -15.24 -1.45 -46.66
CA GLY A 100 -16.51 -1.69 -45.96
C GLY A 100 -17.36 -0.43 -45.78
N VAL A 101 -18.15 -0.06 -46.79
CA VAL A 101 -19.32 0.83 -46.65
C VAL A 101 -20.58 0.00 -46.93
N GLY A 102 -21.45 -0.13 -45.94
CA GLY A 102 -22.76 -0.78 -46.09
C GLY A 102 -23.54 -0.75 -44.78
N SER A 103 -24.75 -0.24 -44.83
CA SER A 103 -25.58 0.18 -43.70
C SER A 103 -26.94 -0.54 -43.71
N PHE A 104 -27.57 -0.60 -42.53
CA PHE A 104 -29.00 -0.86 -42.20
C PHE A 104 -29.64 -2.26 -42.27
N GLY A 105 -30.37 -2.56 -41.17
CA GLY A 105 -31.47 -3.54 -41.03
C GLY A 105 -31.04 -4.83 -40.31
N GLY A 106 -31.62 -5.32 -39.21
CA GLY A 106 -32.81 -5.01 -38.44
C GLY A 106 -33.44 -6.33 -37.99
N GLN A 107 -33.52 -6.62 -36.67
CA GLN A 107 -34.73 -7.11 -35.99
C GLN A 107 -34.53 -7.36 -34.48
N PRO A 108 -35.61 -7.28 -33.67
CA PRO A 108 -35.59 -7.15 -32.21
C PRO A 108 -36.16 -8.39 -31.48
N GLY A 109 -36.00 -8.44 -30.15
CA GLY A 109 -36.94 -9.13 -29.26
C GLY A 109 -36.29 -10.07 -28.25
N MET A 110 -36.22 -9.64 -26.99
CA MET A 110 -37.17 -10.06 -25.96
C MET A 110 -36.79 -9.39 -24.64
N ALA A 111 -37.69 -8.54 -24.16
CA ALA A 111 -37.69 -8.04 -22.80
C ALA A 111 -38.06 -9.17 -21.84
N GLY A 112 -37.33 -9.27 -20.74
CA GLY A 112 -37.60 -10.17 -19.63
C GLY A 112 -36.87 -9.64 -18.40
N GLU A 113 -37.37 -8.53 -17.86
CA GLU A 113 -36.97 -8.08 -16.53
C GLU A 113 -37.41 -9.10 -15.47
N ILE A 114 -36.82 -8.96 -14.28
CA ILE A 114 -37.28 -9.47 -12.98
C ILE A 114 -36.74 -10.86 -12.59
N TYR A 115 -35.55 -10.91 -11.96
CA TYR A 115 -35.35 -11.43 -10.58
C TYR A 115 -33.86 -11.47 -10.19
N GLY A 116 -33.52 -10.81 -9.07
CA GLY A 116 -32.58 -11.29 -8.05
C GLY A 116 -31.14 -11.66 -8.43
N GLY A 117 -30.19 -10.78 -8.09
CA GLY A 117 -28.97 -11.16 -7.37
C GLY A 117 -28.03 -12.20 -7.99
N GLY A 118 -27.88 -12.24 -9.33
CA GLY A 118 -27.08 -13.25 -10.03
C GLY A 118 -25.69 -12.82 -10.53
N ASP A 119 -25.35 -11.53 -10.51
CA ASP A 119 -24.16 -11.03 -11.24
C ASP A 119 -22.81 -11.22 -10.53
N PHE A 120 -22.79 -11.81 -9.32
CA PHE A 120 -21.53 -12.10 -8.64
C PHE A 120 -20.96 -13.50 -8.95
N LEU A 121 -21.78 -14.43 -9.46
CA LEU A 121 -21.35 -15.82 -9.72
C LEU A 121 -20.94 -16.09 -11.17
N ARG A 122 -21.25 -15.19 -12.11
CA ARG A 122 -20.79 -15.30 -13.51
C ARG A 122 -19.34 -14.82 -13.70
N SER A 123 -18.78 -14.12 -12.72
CA SER A 123 -17.42 -13.58 -12.75
C SER A 123 -16.35 -14.59 -12.32
N ILE A 124 -16.73 -15.77 -11.85
CA ILE A 124 -15.79 -16.88 -11.61
C ILE A 124 -15.86 -17.80 -12.83
N SER A 125 -15.37 -17.31 -13.97
CA SER A 125 -14.89 -18.23 -14.99
C SER A 125 -13.82 -19.10 -14.32
N GLY A 126 -14.07 -20.41 -14.21
CA GLY A 126 -13.08 -21.35 -13.67
C GLY A 126 -11.74 -21.19 -14.39
N PRO A 127 -10.61 -21.54 -13.72
CA PRO A 127 -9.29 -21.34 -14.28
C PRO A 127 -9.23 -21.97 -15.67
N ASN A 128 -8.84 -21.16 -16.65
CA ASN A 128 -8.77 -21.60 -18.04
C ASN A 128 -7.66 -22.65 -18.17
N GLU A 129 -7.73 -23.55 -19.14
CA GLU A 129 -6.67 -24.57 -19.35
C GLU A 129 -5.28 -23.91 -19.54
N ALA A 130 -5.25 -22.67 -20.03
CA ALA A 130 -4.07 -21.83 -20.16
C ALA A 130 -3.48 -21.34 -18.83
N ASP A 131 -4.26 -21.30 -17.74
CA ASP A 131 -3.83 -20.84 -16.41
C ASP A 131 -3.18 -21.97 -15.59
N LYS A 132 -3.40 -23.22 -15.98
CA LYS A 132 -2.83 -24.41 -15.31
C LYS A 132 -1.31 -24.34 -15.10
N PRO A 133 -0.47 -24.01 -16.10
CA PRO A 133 0.98 -23.93 -15.87
C PRO A 133 1.34 -22.85 -14.84
N LEU A 134 0.67 -21.69 -14.89
CA LEU A 134 0.89 -20.60 -13.95
C LEU A 134 0.45 -20.98 -12.53
N ILE A 135 -0.70 -21.64 -12.39
CA ILE A 135 -1.20 -22.13 -11.10
C ILE A 135 -0.23 -23.15 -10.49
N ILE A 136 0.33 -24.03 -11.31
CA ILE A 136 1.32 -25.03 -10.86
C ILE A 136 2.60 -24.32 -10.41
N GLU A 137 3.11 -23.35 -11.17
CA GLU A 137 4.31 -22.60 -10.82
C GLU A 137 4.14 -21.85 -9.49
N ILE A 138 3.01 -21.16 -9.32
CA ILE A 138 2.68 -20.46 -8.07
C ILE A 138 2.55 -21.46 -6.90
N ALA A 139 1.90 -22.60 -7.11
CA ALA A 139 1.75 -23.62 -6.08
C ALA A 139 3.10 -24.21 -5.64
N VAL A 140 4.02 -24.45 -6.58
CA VAL A 140 5.36 -24.94 -6.27
C VAL A 140 6.17 -23.88 -5.51
N ALA A 141 6.17 -22.64 -5.99
CA ALA A 141 6.88 -21.54 -5.32
C ALA A 141 6.36 -21.30 -3.89
N ALA A 142 5.04 -21.30 -3.70
CA ALA A 142 4.42 -21.16 -2.38
C ALA A 142 4.76 -22.33 -1.46
N MET A 143 4.85 -23.56 -1.98
CA MET A 143 5.23 -24.74 -1.21
C MET A 143 6.70 -24.65 -0.74
N GLU A 144 7.61 -24.22 -1.61
CA GLU A 144 9.02 -24.02 -1.25
C GLU A 144 9.22 -22.92 -0.20
N GLU A 145 8.42 -21.86 -0.28
CA GLU A 145 8.42 -20.79 0.72
C GLU A 145 7.87 -21.29 2.06
N LEU A 146 6.77 -22.04 2.06
CA LEU A 146 6.22 -22.64 3.27
C LEU A 146 7.20 -23.60 3.95
N ILE A 147 7.90 -24.42 3.18
CA ILE A 147 8.94 -25.33 3.70
C ILE A 147 10.08 -24.53 4.34
N ARG A 148 10.56 -23.47 3.67
CA ARG A 148 11.58 -22.60 4.24
C ARG A 148 11.09 -21.97 5.54
N MET A 149 9.88 -21.41 5.56
CA MET A 149 9.31 -20.80 6.76
C MET A 149 9.19 -21.79 7.91
N ALA A 150 8.75 -23.02 7.65
CA ALA A 150 8.64 -24.07 8.67
C ALA A 150 10.00 -24.53 9.22
N GLN A 151 11.09 -24.40 8.45
CA GLN A 151 12.45 -24.74 8.89
C GLN A 151 13.11 -23.64 9.73
N MET A 152 12.59 -22.41 9.72
CA MET A 152 13.17 -21.29 10.48
C MET A 152 12.93 -21.38 11.99
N GLY A 153 12.07 -22.28 12.46
CA GLY A 153 11.86 -22.54 13.90
C GLY A 153 11.10 -21.43 14.65
N GLU A 154 10.69 -20.37 13.96
CA GLU A 154 9.91 -19.25 14.50
C GLU A 154 8.40 -19.52 14.36
N PRO A 155 7.56 -19.03 15.29
CA PRO A 155 6.12 -19.20 15.21
C PRO A 155 5.55 -18.47 13.97
N LEU A 156 4.84 -19.22 13.11
CA LEU A 156 4.26 -18.71 11.85
C LEU A 156 3.06 -17.77 12.05
N TRP A 157 2.57 -17.67 13.29
CA TRP A 157 1.53 -16.75 13.69
C TRP A 157 1.98 -16.01 14.94
N MET A 158 1.62 -14.72 15.04
CA MET A 158 1.76 -14.00 16.31
C MET A 158 0.70 -14.51 17.29
N THR A 159 1.13 -14.95 18.47
CA THR A 159 0.25 -15.19 19.63
C THR A 159 0.06 -13.92 20.44
#